data_AF-A0A815Q6E0-F1
#
_entry.id   AF-A0A815Q6E0-F1
#
_cell.length_a   1.000
_cell.length_b   1.000
_cell.length_c   1.000
_cell.angle_alpha   90.00
_cell.angle_beta   90.00
_cell.angle_gamma   90.00
#
_symmetry.space_group_name_H-M   'P 1'
#
loop_
_entity.id
_entity.type
_entity.pdbx_description
1 polymer ?
#
loop_
_entity_poly.entity_id
_entity_poly.type
_entity_poly.pdbx_seq_one_letter_code
_entity_poly.pdbx_strand_id
1 'polypeptide(L)'
;MLFLLNSSIFCLIVYDLYDDMCISAPGLGTIAVIVYANIFISLIPHGGMLICGIITSIHMRQMRNRIDISSDAGNPTPAVQRMNRQLLILIFIQALVEIILEVQRNISATYNLITSSVEKSVEQQAIEYFVTQLSIILYTVKHGISFYIYCACSSMFRKNCRKSIKSLLNRCCCFNRHN
;
A
#
# COMPACT_ATOMS: atom_id res chain seq x y z
N MET A 1 2.04 8.98 15.96
CA MET A 1 1.87 10.42 16.26
C MET A 1 3.13 11.22 15.90
N LEU A 2 4.32 10.86 16.40
CA LEU A 2 5.60 11.52 16.07
C LEU A 2 5.93 11.59 14.56
N PHE A 3 5.62 10.55 13.78
CA PHE A 3 5.82 10.56 12.32
C PHE A 3 4.95 11.62 11.63
N LEU A 4 3.65 11.64 11.93
CA LEU A 4 2.71 12.63 11.38
C LEU A 4 3.11 14.06 11.74
N LEU A 5 3.59 14.27 12.97
CA LEU A 5 4.04 15.57 13.46
C LEU A 5 5.32 16.01 12.72
N ASN A 6 6.29 15.11 12.54
CA ASN A 6 7.48 15.38 11.73
C ASN A 6 7.15 15.68 10.26
N SER A 7 6.23 14.93 9.64
CA SER A 7 5.82 15.18 8.26
C SER A 7 5.08 16.52 8.12
N SER A 8 4.27 16.89 9.10
CA SER A 8 3.55 18.18 9.08
C SER A 8 4.53 19.35 9.19
N ILE A 9 5.53 19.26 10.08
CA ILE A 9 6.57 20.27 10.23
C ILE A 9 7.42 20.37 8.96
N PHE A 10 7.80 19.24 8.38
CA PHE A 10 8.56 19.22 7.13
C PHE A 10 7.79 19.91 5.98
N CYS A 11 6.48 19.66 5.86
CA CYS A 11 5.66 20.33 4.86
C CYS A 11 5.63 21.85 5.07
N LEU A 12 5.51 22.33 6.31
CA LEU A 12 5.50 23.77 6.61
C LEU A 12 6.82 24.49 6.29
N ILE A 13 7.95 23.78 6.30
CA ILE A 13 9.27 24.36 6.05
C ILE A 13 9.59 24.41 4.56
N VAL A 14 9.13 23.42 3.79
CA VAL A 14 9.62 23.21 2.40
C VAL A 14 8.62 23.65 1.33
N TYR A 15 7.33 23.71 1.68
CA TYR A 15 6.30 24.22 0.77
C TYR A 15 6.08 25.71 1.02
N ASP A 16 5.97 26.45 -0.08
CA ASP A 16 5.64 27.87 -0.07
C ASP A 16 4.36 28.10 -0.88
N LEU A 17 3.68 29.22 -0.60
CA LEU A 17 2.50 29.65 -1.34
C LEU A 17 2.96 30.57 -2.46
N TYR A 18 2.94 30.05 -3.70
CA TYR A 18 3.24 30.81 -4.90
C TYR A 18 2.02 30.83 -5.80
N ASP A 19 1.49 32.01 -6.10
CA ASP A 19 0.34 32.19 -7.00
C ASP A 19 -0.89 31.34 -6.60
N ASP A 20 -1.24 31.39 -5.30
CA ASP A 20 -2.30 30.58 -4.66
C ASP A 20 -2.14 29.06 -4.77
N MET A 21 -1.03 28.57 -5.32
CA MET A 21 -0.68 27.15 -5.37
C MET A 21 0.37 26.79 -4.32
N CYS A 22 0.14 25.70 -3.61
CA CYS A 22 1.11 25.13 -2.67
C CYS A 22 2.13 24.33 -3.48
N ILE A 23 3.29 24.93 -3.73
CA ILE A 23 4.38 24.30 -4.49
C ILE A 23 5.64 24.21 -3.63
N SER A 24 6.43 23.16 -3.85
CA SER A 24 7.76 23.08 -3.23
C SER A 24 8.62 24.21 -3.77
N ALA A 25 9.39 24.87 -2.91
CA ALA A 25 10.32 25.89 -3.37
C ALA A 25 11.25 25.31 -4.47
N PRO A 26 11.36 25.97 -5.64
CA PRO A 26 12.13 25.42 -6.76
C PRO A 26 13.61 25.22 -6.39
N GLY A 27 14.24 24.23 -7.03
CA GLY A 27 15.64 23.87 -6.76
C GLY A 27 15.80 22.99 -5.52
N LEU A 28 16.49 23.50 -4.49
CA LEU A 28 16.83 22.72 -3.28
C LEU A 28 15.60 22.23 -2.51
N GLY A 29 14.51 22.99 -2.49
CA GLY A 29 13.27 22.60 -1.81
C GLY A 29 12.66 21.34 -2.44
N THR A 30 12.49 21.32 -3.76
CA THR A 30 11.98 20.15 -4.50
C THR A 30 12.83 18.90 -4.28
N ILE A 31 14.16 19.03 -4.28
CA ILE A 31 15.08 17.91 -4.01
C ILE A 31 14.85 17.39 -2.57
N ALA A 32 14.77 18.30 -1.59
CA ALA A 32 14.52 17.92 -0.21
C ALA A 32 13.18 17.19 -0.04
N VAL A 33 12.10 17.66 -0.68
CA VAL A 33 10.79 16.98 -0.66
C VAL A 33 10.90 15.55 -1.19
N ILE A 34 11.54 15.37 -2.34
CA ILE A 34 11.63 14.07 -3.00
C ILE A 34 12.49 13.11 -2.17
N VAL A 35 13.62 13.56 -1.63
CA VAL A 35 14.47 12.76 -0.74
C VAL A 35 13.69 12.36 0.51
N TYR A 36 13.00 13.31 1.14
CA TYR A 36 12.18 13.06 2.32
C TYR A 36 11.07 12.04 2.03
N ALA A 37 10.32 12.23 0.95
CA ALA A 37 9.25 11.31 0.55
C ALA A 37 9.79 9.90 0.28
N ASN A 38 10.90 9.79 -0.46
CA ASN A 38 11.51 8.50 -0.75
C ASN A 38 11.99 7.78 0.50
N ILE A 39 12.62 8.47 1.44
CA ILE A 39 13.19 7.83 2.63
C ILE A 39 12.11 7.58 3.69
N PHE A 40 11.42 8.63 4.10
CA PHE A 40 10.54 8.59 5.28
C PHE A 40 9.14 8.10 4.97
N ILE A 41 8.61 8.37 3.77
CA ILE A 41 7.26 7.95 3.39
C ILE A 41 7.30 6.59 2.70
N SER A 42 8.34 6.32 1.90
CA SER A 42 8.46 5.05 1.17
C SER A 42 9.39 4.05 1.84
N LEU A 43 10.70 4.28 1.85
CA LEU A 43 11.69 3.24 2.19
C LEU A 43 11.53 2.72 3.63
N ILE A 44 11.43 3.62 4.61
CA ILE A 44 11.35 3.24 6.03
C ILE A 44 10.06 2.46 6.34
N PRO A 45 8.85 2.94 5.98
CA PRO A 45 7.62 2.20 6.29
C PRO A 45 7.56 0.84 5.60
N HIS A 46 7.91 0.79 4.31
CA HIS A 46 7.87 -0.46 3.54
C HIS A 46 8.95 -1.44 3.99
N GLY A 47 10.17 -0.96 4.26
CA GLY A 47 11.24 -1.77 4.84
C GLY A 47 10.86 -2.31 6.22
N GLY A 48 10.26 -1.47 7.07
CA GLY A 48 9.74 -1.87 8.37
C GLY A 48 8.65 -2.95 8.26
N MET A 49 7.68 -2.78 7.35
CA MET A 49 6.65 -3.79 7.08
C MET A 49 7.24 -5.11 6.61
N LEU A 50 8.25 -5.08 5.73
CA LEU A 50 8.95 -6.30 5.30
C LEU A 50 9.66 -7.00 6.46
N ILE A 51 10.41 -6.25 7.28
CA ILE A 51 11.11 -6.80 8.44
C ILE A 51 10.11 -7.41 9.42
N CYS A 52 9.04 -6.69 9.77
CA CYS A 52 7.98 -7.20 10.63
C CYS A 52 7.31 -8.44 10.03
N GLY A 53 7.05 -8.47 8.71
CA GLY A 53 6.47 -9.61 8.01
C GLY A 53 7.36 -10.85 8.07
N ILE A 54 8.67 -10.68 7.90
CA ILE A 54 9.67 -11.74 8.02
C ILE A 54 9.74 -12.26 9.45
N ILE A 55 9.86 -11.37 10.45
CA ILE A 55 9.90 -11.75 11.88
C ILE A 55 8.64 -12.50 12.27
N THR A 56 7.47 -12.00 11.89
CA THR A 56 6.18 -12.66 12.19
C THR A 56 6.13 -14.04 11.53
N SER A 57 6.62 -14.16 10.29
CA SER A 57 6.70 -15.46 9.60
C SER A 57 7.62 -16.45 10.30
N ILE A 58 8.76 -15.99 10.83
CA ILE A 58 9.69 -16.82 11.61
C ILE A 58 9.05 -17.27 12.92
N HIS A 59 8.47 -16.35 13.69
CA HIS A 59 7.79 -16.68 14.95
C HIS A 59 6.64 -17.66 14.73
N MET A 60 5.87 -17.52 13.64
CA MET A 60 4.81 -18.47 13.31
C MET A 60 5.33 -19.87 13.02
N ARG A 61 6.48 -20.00 12.34
CA ARG A 61 7.13 -21.30 12.12
C ARG A 61 7.60 -21.93 13.44
N GLN A 62 8.19 -21.13 14.33
CA GLN A 62 8.65 -21.60 15.63
C GLN A 62 7.50 -22.04 16.53
N MET A 63 6.38 -21.29 16.58
CA MET A 63 5.23 -21.67 17.38
C MET A 63 4.61 -22.98 16.90
N ARG A 64 4.58 -23.24 15.59
CA ARG A 64 4.12 -24.52 15.05
C ARG A 64 4.93 -25.70 15.59
N ASN A 65 6.25 -25.55 15.71
CA ASN A 65 7.12 -26.61 16.22
C ASN A 65 6.96 -26.86 17.73
N ARG A 66 6.41 -25.90 18.48
CA ARG A 66 6.19 -26.02 19.93
C ARG A 66 4.83 -26.62 20.31
N ILE A 67 3.82 -26.41 19.47
CA ILE A 67 2.43 -26.83 19.75
C ILE A 67 2.26 -28.37 19.69
N ASP A 68 3.14 -29.09 18.97
CA ASP A 68 3.09 -30.56 18.92
C ASP A 68 3.43 -31.26 20.26
N ILE A 69 3.93 -30.52 21.28
CA ILE A 69 4.47 -31.13 22.52
C ILE A 69 3.56 -30.90 23.75
N SER A 70 2.56 -29.99 23.68
CA SER A 70 1.72 -29.67 24.84
C SER A 70 0.24 -29.58 24.46
N SER A 71 -0.39 -30.74 24.37
CA SER A 71 -1.83 -30.91 24.21
C SER A 71 -2.53 -30.80 25.57
N ASP A 72 -2.74 -29.57 26.06
CA ASP A 72 -3.70 -29.36 27.17
C ASP A 72 -4.48 -28.04 27.03
N ALA A 73 -5.81 -28.21 26.95
CA ALA A 73 -6.94 -27.31 27.23
C ALA A 73 -7.07 -25.89 26.61
N GLY A 74 -6.07 -25.31 25.95
CA GLY A 74 -6.14 -23.89 25.50
C GLY A 74 -5.89 -23.61 24.01
N ASN A 75 -5.51 -24.63 23.23
CA ASN A 75 -4.97 -24.39 21.89
C ASN A 75 -6.05 -24.02 20.86
N PRO A 76 -5.82 -22.98 20.03
CA PRO A 76 -6.75 -22.60 18.97
C PRO A 76 -6.94 -23.76 18.00
N THR A 77 -8.18 -23.98 17.56
CA THR A 77 -8.52 -25.08 16.64
C THR A 77 -7.64 -25.02 15.38
N PRO A 78 -7.32 -26.17 14.75
CA PRO A 78 -6.50 -26.22 13.55
C PRO A 78 -7.01 -25.32 12.41
N ALA A 79 -8.34 -25.13 12.35
CA ALA A 79 -8.99 -24.23 11.40
C ALA A 79 -8.59 -22.76 11.62
N VAL A 80 -8.58 -22.29 12.88
CA VAL A 80 -8.19 -20.92 13.23
C VAL A 80 -6.71 -20.66 12.92
N GLN A 81 -5.83 -21.62 13.22
CA GLN A 81 -4.40 -21.50 12.88
C GLN A 81 -4.18 -21.41 11.36
N ARG A 82 -4.87 -22.24 10.57
CA ARG A 82 -4.80 -22.20 9.11
C ARG A 82 -5.28 -20.86 8.56
N MET A 83 -6.36 -20.31 9.11
CA MET A 83 -6.90 -19.00 8.75
C MET A 83 -5.90 -17.88 9.05
N ASN A 84 -5.32 -17.85 10.26
CA ASN A 84 -4.33 -16.85 10.64
C ASN A 84 -3.09 -16.89 9.74
N ARG A 85 -2.62 -18.09 9.39
CA ARG A 85 -1.50 -18.25 8.45
C ARG A 85 -1.85 -17.73 7.05
N GLN A 86 -3.03 -18.03 6.54
CA GLN A 86 -3.48 -17.53 5.24
C GLN A 86 -3.57 -16.00 5.23
N LEU A 87 -4.11 -15.41 6.30
CA LEU A 87 -4.20 -13.96 6.45
C LEU A 87 -2.81 -13.30 6.46
N LEU A 88 -1.85 -13.88 7.18
CA LEU A 88 -0.48 -13.37 7.24
C LEU A 88 0.21 -13.43 5.87
N ILE A 89 0.09 -14.56 5.16
CA ILE A 89 0.62 -14.68 3.78
C ILE A 89 -0.02 -13.63 2.86
N LEU A 90 -1.33 -13.40 3.00
CA LEU A 90 -2.06 -12.39 2.25
C LEU A 90 -1.55 -10.97 2.51
N ILE A 91 -1.35 -10.60 3.77
CA ILE A 91 -0.80 -9.30 4.17
C ILE A 91 0.62 -9.13 3.62
N PHE A 92 1.43 -10.19 3.66
CA PHE A 92 2.79 -10.15 3.13
C PHE A 92 2.81 -9.96 1.61
N ILE A 93 1.96 -10.69 0.87
CA ILE A 93 1.81 -10.50 -0.58
C ILE A 93 1.32 -9.08 -0.88
N GLN A 94 0.35 -8.57 -0.14
CA GLN A 94 -0.15 -7.21 -0.28
C GLN A 94 0.98 -6.19 -0.10
N ALA A 95 1.78 -6.31 0.96
CA ALA A 95 2.92 -5.43 1.19
C ALA A 95 3.93 -5.48 0.03
N LEU A 96 4.25 -6.66 -0.51
CA LEU A 96 5.14 -6.78 -1.67
C LEU A 96 4.60 -6.06 -2.91
N VAL A 97 3.31 -6.23 -3.20
CA VAL A 97 2.67 -5.57 -4.35
C VAL A 97 2.64 -4.06 -4.15
N GLU A 98 2.33 -3.58 -2.95
CA GLU A 98 2.37 -2.15 -2.63
C GLU A 98 3.78 -1.56 -2.83
N ILE A 99 4.83 -2.28 -2.45
CA ILE A 99 6.23 -1.87 -2.66
C ILE A 99 6.53 -1.73 -4.15
N ILE A 100 6.17 -2.73 -4.96
CA ILE A 100 6.45 -2.70 -6.40
C ILE A 100 5.75 -1.50 -7.06
N LEU A 101 4.49 -1.25 -6.72
CA LEU A 101 3.72 -0.13 -7.27
C LEU A 101 4.27 1.23 -6.80
N GLU A 102 4.70 1.34 -5.54
CA GLU A 102 5.27 2.58 -5.00
C GLU A 102 6.65 2.89 -5.59
N VAL A 103 7.51 1.88 -5.73
CA VAL A 103 8.86 2.01 -6.31
C VAL A 103 8.78 2.55 -7.73
N GLN A 104 7.85 2.04 -8.54
CA GLN A 104 7.67 2.52 -9.92
C GLN A 104 7.36 4.03 -9.96
N ARG A 105 6.45 4.50 -9.10
CA ARG A 105 6.10 5.92 -9.00
C ARG A 105 7.30 6.76 -8.58
N ASN A 106 8.05 6.29 -7.58
CA ASN A 106 9.21 7.00 -7.05
C ASN A 106 10.35 7.10 -8.07
N ILE A 107 10.58 6.04 -8.86
CA ILE A 107 11.56 6.07 -9.96
C ILE A 107 11.15 7.11 -10.99
N SER A 108 9.89 7.12 -11.44
CA SER A 108 9.39 8.10 -12.40
C SER A 108 9.50 9.53 -11.88
N ALA A 109 9.13 9.78 -10.61
CA ALA A 109 9.24 11.10 -9.99
C ALA A 109 10.70 11.58 -9.87
N THR A 110 11.59 10.69 -9.46
CA THR A 110 13.02 10.99 -9.32
C THR A 110 13.66 11.25 -10.69
N TYR A 111 13.29 10.48 -11.71
CA TYR A 111 13.75 10.68 -13.08
C TYR A 111 13.32 12.05 -13.62
N ASN A 112 12.04 12.41 -13.45
CA ASN A 112 11.50 13.70 -13.89
C ASN A 112 12.21 14.87 -13.18
N LEU A 113 12.55 14.71 -11.90
CA LEU A 113 13.32 15.71 -11.15
C LEU A 113 14.73 15.89 -11.73
N ILE A 114 15.48 14.79 -11.89
CA ILE A 114 16.88 14.82 -12.36
C ILE A 114 16.97 15.40 -13.78
N THR A 115 16.00 15.10 -14.62
CA THR A 115 15.97 15.52 -16.02
C THR A 115 15.19 16.82 -16.26
N SER A 116 14.73 17.50 -15.21
CA SER A 116 13.90 18.71 -15.31
C SER A 116 14.59 19.88 -16.02
N SER A 117 15.91 19.97 -15.94
CA SER A 117 16.73 21.02 -16.59
C SER A 117 17.28 20.63 -17.96
N VAL A 118 17.04 19.40 -18.41
CA VAL A 118 17.55 18.88 -19.68
C VAL A 118 16.57 19.22 -20.79
N GLU A 119 17.05 19.81 -21.88
CA GLU A 119 16.24 20.03 -23.08
C GLU A 119 15.91 18.68 -23.72
N LYS A 120 14.61 18.41 -23.89
CA LYS A 120 14.08 17.11 -24.35
C LYS A 120 13.40 17.26 -25.69
N SER A 121 13.56 16.26 -26.55
CA SER A 121 12.79 16.19 -27.79
C SER A 121 11.29 16.00 -27.50
N VAL A 122 10.43 16.36 -28.46
CA VAL A 122 8.98 16.15 -28.35
C VAL A 122 8.63 14.69 -28.09
N GLU A 123 9.35 13.75 -28.72
CA GLU A 123 9.15 12.32 -28.52
C GLU A 123 9.53 11.88 -27.10
N GLN A 124 10.65 12.38 -26.56
CA GLN A 124 11.06 12.08 -25.17
C GLN A 124 10.03 12.59 -24.17
N GLN A 125 9.52 13.82 -24.35
CA GLN A 125 8.47 14.37 -23.50
C GLN A 125 7.19 13.52 -23.54
N ALA A 126 6.80 13.02 -24.72
CA ALA A 126 5.64 12.16 -24.86
C ALA A 126 5.81 10.81 -24.11
N ILE A 127 7.00 10.21 -24.20
CA ILE A 127 7.33 8.97 -23.47
C ILE A 127 7.29 9.20 -21.96
N GLU A 128 7.92 10.27 -21.47
CA GLU A 128 7.93 10.60 -20.04
C GLU A 128 6.53 10.87 -19.50
N TYR A 129 5.72 11.59 -20.26
CA TYR A 129 4.33 11.84 -19.92
C TYR A 129 3.56 10.52 -19.83
N PHE A 130 3.71 9.63 -20.81
CA PHE A 130 3.08 8.31 -20.79
C PHE A 130 3.50 7.49 -19.57
N VAL A 131 4.80 7.42 -19.27
CA VAL A 131 5.33 6.70 -18.09
C VAL A 131 4.80 7.29 -16.79
N THR A 132 4.70 8.62 -16.71
CA THR A 132 4.14 9.32 -15.54
C THR A 132 2.66 8.98 -15.35
N GLN A 133 1.85 9.05 -16.42
CA GLN A 133 0.42 8.69 -16.36
C GLN A 133 0.21 7.22 -16.00
N LEU A 134 1.00 6.31 -16.60
CA LEU A 134 0.96 4.90 -16.26
C LEU A 134 1.28 4.68 -14.77
N SER A 135 2.28 5.39 -14.25
CA SER A 135 2.67 5.31 -12.83
C SER A 135 1.57 5.82 -11.90
N ILE A 136 0.85 6.89 -12.29
CA ILE A 136 -0.31 7.42 -11.54
C ILE A 136 -1.46 6.41 -11.53
N ILE A 137 -1.76 5.78 -12.67
CA ILE A 137 -2.80 4.75 -12.76
C ILE A 137 -2.46 3.55 -11.87
N LEU A 138 -1.22 3.06 -11.94
CA LEU A 138 -0.73 1.96 -11.10
C LEU A 138 -0.79 2.31 -9.61
N TYR A 139 -0.40 3.53 -9.26
CA TYR A 139 -0.53 4.05 -7.89
C TYR A 139 -1.98 4.10 -7.43
N THR A 140 -2.91 4.49 -8.30
CA THR A 140 -4.34 4.53 -7.97
C THR A 140 -4.91 3.13 -7.74
N VAL A 141 -4.51 2.17 -8.58
CA VAL A 141 -4.90 0.75 -8.43
C VAL A 141 -4.43 0.18 -7.08
N LYS A 142 -3.33 0.70 -6.52
CA LYS A 142 -2.84 0.33 -5.18
C LYS A 142 -3.93 0.41 -4.10
N HIS A 143 -4.80 1.42 -4.15
CA HIS A 143 -5.87 1.58 -3.16
C HIS A 143 -6.92 0.45 -3.18
N GLY A 144 -7.09 -0.21 -4.32
CA GLY A 144 -7.99 -1.36 -4.46
C GLY A 144 -7.30 -2.72 -4.32
N ILE A 145 -5.96 -2.76 -4.28
CA ILE A 145 -5.20 -4.01 -4.43
C ILE A 145 -5.56 -5.04 -3.37
N SER A 146 -5.73 -4.60 -2.11
CA SER A 146 -6.07 -5.48 -1.00
C SER A 146 -7.36 -6.24 -1.32
N PHE A 147 -8.40 -5.54 -1.78
CA PHE A 147 -9.67 -6.17 -2.16
C PHE A 147 -9.48 -7.24 -3.24
N TYR A 148 -8.72 -6.95 -4.29
CA TYR A 148 -8.46 -7.90 -5.37
C TYR A 148 -7.66 -9.11 -4.89
N ILE A 149 -6.61 -8.92 -4.09
CA ILE A 149 -5.80 -10.00 -3.53
C ILE A 149 -6.65 -10.87 -2.60
N TYR A 150 -7.43 -10.28 -1.69
CA TYR A 150 -8.34 -11.03 -0.81
C TYR A 150 -9.40 -11.80 -1.61
N CYS A 151 -9.95 -11.20 -2.68
CA CYS A 151 -10.92 -11.86 -3.56
C CYS A 151 -10.29 -13.03 -4.33
N ALA A 152 -9.07 -12.88 -4.85
CA ALA A 152 -8.36 -13.90 -5.61
C ALA A 152 -7.86 -15.05 -4.73
N CYS A 153 -7.29 -14.75 -3.56
CA CYS A 153 -6.57 -15.74 -2.76
C CYS A 153 -7.39 -16.34 -1.60
N SER A 154 -8.41 -15.64 -1.07
CA SER A 154 -9.19 -16.12 0.09
C SER A 154 -10.57 -16.62 -0.31
N SER A 155 -10.77 -17.94 -0.26
CA SER A 155 -12.09 -18.56 -0.48
C SER A 155 -13.11 -18.15 0.59
N MET A 156 -12.66 -17.91 1.82
CA MET A 156 -13.49 -17.42 2.91
C MET A 156 -13.95 -15.99 2.65
N PHE A 157 -13.05 -15.11 2.21
CA PHE A 157 -13.41 -13.75 1.82
C PHE A 157 -14.44 -13.76 0.69
N ARG A 158 -14.24 -14.58 -0.35
CA ARG A 158 -15.24 -14.73 -1.44
C ARG A 158 -16.61 -15.16 -0.93
N LYS A 159 -16.68 -16.13 0.00
CA LYS A 159 -17.94 -16.59 0.59
C LYS A 159 -18.63 -15.47 1.37
N ASN A 160 -17.89 -14.76 2.21
CA ASN A 160 -18.43 -13.66 3.01
C ASN A 160 -18.86 -12.48 2.13
N CYS A 161 -18.05 -12.10 1.15
CA CYS A 161 -18.36 -11.05 0.18
C CYS A 161 -19.65 -11.39 -0.59
N ARG A 162 -19.79 -12.62 -1.13
CA ARG A 162 -21.04 -13.06 -1.78
C ARG A 162 -22.24 -13.01 -0.83
N LYS A 163 -22.07 -13.40 0.44
CA LYS A 163 -23.14 -13.35 1.45
C LYS A 163 -23.58 -11.91 1.73
N SER A 164 -22.62 -10.98 1.88
CA SER A 164 -22.90 -9.56 2.09
C SER A 164 -23.58 -8.94 0.88
N ILE A 165 -23.10 -9.21 -0.34
CA ILE A 165 -23.73 -8.73 -1.59
C ILE A 165 -25.17 -9.25 -1.70
N LYS A 166 -25.40 -10.55 -1.47
CA LYS A 166 -26.76 -11.12 -1.47
C LYS A 166 -27.66 -10.48 -0.41
N SER A 167 -27.15 -10.23 0.78
CA SER A 167 -27.89 -9.56 1.86
C SER A 167 -28.29 -8.14 1.47
N LEU A 168 -27.38 -7.38 0.87
CA LEU A 168 -27.64 -6.03 0.37
C LEU A 168 -28.66 -6.03 -0.76
N LEU A 169 -28.52 -6.92 -1.74
CA LEU A 169 -29.48 -7.06 -2.84
C LEU A 169 -30.87 -7.40 -2.32
N ASN A 170 -30.98 -8.35 -1.38
CA ASN A 170 -32.26 -8.70 -0.77
C ASN A 170 -32.88 -7.51 -0.02
N ARG A 171 -32.09 -6.68 0.67
CA ARG A 171 -32.58 -5.47 1.34
C ARG A 171 -33.08 -4.43 0.34
N CYS A 172 -32.35 -4.18 -0.75
CA CYS A 172 -32.77 -3.25 -1.79
C CYS A 172 -34.04 -3.73 -2.50
N CYS A 173 -34.15 -5.02 -2.82
CA CYS A 173 -35.32 -5.59 -3.47
C CYS A 173 -36.55 -5.67 -2.57
N CYS A 174 -36.40 -5.91 -1.26
CA CYS A 174 -37.50 -5.90 -0.30
C CYS A 174 -37.97 -4.48 0.05
N PHE A 175 -37.07 -3.49 0.05
CA PHE A 175 -37.45 -2.09 0.25
C PHE A 175 -38.36 -1.58 -0.87
N ASN A 176 -38.17 -2.07 -2.10
CA ASN A 176 -38.98 -1.69 -3.25
C ASN A 176 -40.35 -2.41 -3.34
N ARG A 177 -40.69 -3.27 -2.36
CA ARG A 177 -41.95 -4.03 -2.33
C ARG A 177 -42.98 -3.48 -1.34
N HIS A 178 -42.61 -2.44 -0.59
CA HIS A 178 -43.45 -1.81 0.45
C HIS A 178 -43.75 -0.33 0.21
N ASN A 179 -43.33 0.23 -0.93
CA ASN A 179 -43.83 1.49 -1.48
C ASN A 179 -44.70 1.19 -2.71
#